data_AF-A0A381FPR0-F1
#
_entry.id   AF-A0A381FPR0-F1
#
_cell.length_a   1.000
_cell.length_b   1.000
_cell.length_c   1.000
_cell.angle_alpha   90.00
_cell.angle_beta   90.00
_cell.angle_gamma   90.00
#
_symmetry.space_group_name_H-M   'P 1'
#
loop_
_entity.id
_entity.type
_entity.pdbx_description
1 polymer ?
#
loop_
_entity_poly.entity_id
_entity_poly.type
_entity_poly.pdbx_seq_one_letter_code
_entity_poly.pdbx_strand_id
1 'polypeptide(L)'
;MKKTIIFTIVIFFILCFFSSCVSLKNYEQKGDFITQFFNKESVYNSLESYYTQKNIIIYDEKKELVDTPKLFGVDSKKIKIEIKKPINDNYFSVYSFILNENLSMLVLSTSDGDKGVIYYIRKKDKTSSWAIMNIIPKNSR
;
A
#
# COMPACT_ATOMS: atom_id res chain seq x y z
N MET A 1 39.85 25.80 15.10
CA MET A 1 38.88 24.85 15.70
C MET A 1 37.43 25.35 15.70
N LYS A 2 37.09 26.50 16.31
CA LYS A 2 35.68 26.98 16.35
C LYS A 2 35.01 27.13 14.98
N LYS A 3 35.72 27.66 13.96
CA LYS A 3 35.19 27.82 12.59
C LYS A 3 34.91 26.48 11.89
N THR A 4 35.72 25.46 12.15
CA THR A 4 35.56 24.12 11.59
C THR A 4 34.33 23.41 12.15
N ILE A 5 34.08 23.56 13.46
CA ILE A 5 32.89 22.99 14.13
C ILE A 5 31.60 23.60 13.57
N ILE A 6 31.57 24.93 13.37
CA ILE A 6 30.41 25.62 12.78
C ILE A 6 30.14 25.11 11.36
N PHE A 7 31.19 24.94 10.55
CA PHE A 7 31.06 24.44 9.17
C PHE A 7 30.49 23.01 9.14
N THR A 8 30.94 22.12 10.01
CA THR A 8 30.42 20.75 10.11
C THR A 8 28.95 20.71 10.56
N ILE A 9 28.55 21.56 11.51
CA ILE A 9 27.15 21.66 11.97
C ILE A 9 26.25 22.15 10.83
N VAL A 10 26.68 23.15 10.06
CA VAL A 10 25.92 23.67 8.92
C VAL A 10 25.74 22.61 7.84
N ILE A 11 26.80 21.86 7.51
CA ILE A 11 26.70 20.75 6.54
C ILE A 11 25.75 19.65 7.04
N PHE A 12 25.85 19.28 8.31
CA PHE A 12 24.97 18.27 8.91
C PHE A 12 23.50 18.72 8.87
N PHE A 13 23.23 19.99 9.17
CA PHE A 13 21.89 20.56 9.07
C PHE A 13 21.34 20.54 7.64
N ILE A 14 22.17 20.93 6.66
CA ILE A 14 21.80 20.91 5.25
C ILE A 14 21.48 19.48 4.78
N LEU A 15 22.28 18.48 5.16
CA LEU A 15 22.03 17.08 4.84
C LEU A 15 20.71 16.56 5.44
N CYS A 16 20.39 16.94 6.68
CA CYS A 16 19.12 16.59 7.32
C CYS A 16 17.89 17.20 6.62
N PHE A 17 18.02 18.41 6.06
CA PHE A 17 16.95 19.03 5.27
C PHE A 17 16.70 18.29 3.95
N PHE A 18 17.76 17.83 3.27
CA PHE A 18 17.60 17.08 2.01
C PHE A 18 16.97 15.69 2.22
N SER A 19 17.30 14.98 3.30
CA SER A 19 16.67 13.69 3.62
C SER A 19 15.17 13.83 3.93
N SER A 20 14.75 14.96 4.50
CA SER A 20 13.35 15.20 4.84
C SER A 20 12.46 15.37 3.59
N CYS A 21 12.98 15.97 2.53
CA CYS A 21 12.23 16.22 1.29
C CYS A 21 11.97 14.90 0.51
N VAL A 22 12.96 14.00 0.48
CA VAL A 22 12.82 12.67 -0.15
C VAL A 22 11.74 11.83 0.56
N SER A 23 11.70 11.89 1.90
CA SER A 23 10.69 11.19 2.70
C SER A 23 9.26 11.67 2.37
N LEU A 24 9.06 12.99 2.28
CA LEU A 24 7.74 13.58 2.01
C LEU A 24 7.19 13.14 0.64
N LYS A 25 8.01 13.20 -0.41
CA LYS A 25 7.61 12.81 -1.77
C LYS A 25 7.20 11.33 -1.83
N ASN A 26 7.94 10.45 -1.16
CA ASN A 26 7.62 9.02 -1.11
C ASN A 26 6.30 8.76 -0.37
N TYR A 27 6.02 9.51 0.69
CA TYR A 27 4.77 9.42 1.43
C TYR A 27 3.56 9.84 0.60
N GLU A 28 3.64 10.98 -0.09
CA GLU A 28 2.59 11.44 -1.00
C GLU A 28 2.33 10.43 -2.13
N GLN A 29 3.41 9.93 -2.76
CA GLN A 29 3.30 8.90 -3.80
C GLN A 29 2.59 7.63 -3.31
N LYS A 30 2.91 7.18 -2.09
CA LYS A 30 2.24 6.02 -1.47
C LYS A 30 0.76 6.31 -1.25
N GLY A 31 0.42 7.46 -0.67
CA GLY A 31 -0.97 7.86 -0.42
C GLY A 31 -1.81 7.91 -1.70
N ASP A 32 -1.24 8.47 -2.78
CA ASP A 32 -1.87 8.53 -4.10
C ASP A 32 -2.04 7.13 -4.71
N PHE A 33 -1.01 6.29 -4.65
CA PHE A 33 -1.08 4.91 -5.10
C PHE A 33 -2.21 4.15 -4.39
N ILE A 34 -2.21 4.15 -3.06
CA ILE A 34 -3.17 3.41 -2.24
C ILE A 34 -4.60 3.89 -2.56
N THR A 35 -4.82 5.20 -2.63
CA THR A 35 -6.14 5.77 -2.92
C THR A 35 -6.61 5.40 -4.31
N GLN A 36 -5.76 5.51 -5.33
CA GLN A 36 -6.12 5.13 -6.71
C GLN A 36 -6.33 3.63 -6.86
N PHE A 37 -5.56 2.80 -6.15
CA PHE A 37 -5.62 1.34 -6.27
C PHE A 37 -6.90 0.80 -5.63
N PHE A 38 -7.15 1.09 -4.34
CA PHE A 38 -8.27 0.52 -3.60
C PHE A 38 -9.64 1.13 -3.96
N ASN A 39 -9.68 2.26 -4.68
CA ASN A 39 -10.92 2.79 -5.25
C ASN A 39 -11.29 2.18 -6.62
N LYS A 40 -10.60 1.13 -7.08
CA LYS A 40 -10.96 0.44 -8.32
C LYS A 40 -11.90 -0.73 -8.06
N GLU A 41 -12.99 -0.77 -8.83
CA GLU A 41 -13.95 -1.87 -8.77
C GLU A 41 -13.30 -3.24 -9.06
N SER A 42 -12.33 -3.29 -9.99
CA SER A 42 -11.59 -4.51 -10.31
C SER A 42 -10.84 -5.09 -9.10
N VAL A 43 -10.37 -4.25 -8.18
CA VAL A 43 -9.71 -4.71 -6.95
C VAL A 43 -10.73 -5.37 -6.05
N TYR A 44 -11.87 -4.73 -5.80
CA TYR A 44 -12.95 -5.32 -5.01
C TYR A 44 -13.41 -6.67 -5.60
N ASN A 45 -13.74 -6.70 -6.88
CA ASN A 45 -14.25 -7.91 -7.55
C ASN A 45 -13.26 -9.08 -7.47
N SER A 46 -11.95 -8.80 -7.54
CA SER A 46 -10.92 -9.85 -7.38
C SER A 46 -10.86 -10.43 -5.96
N LEU A 47 -11.22 -9.66 -4.93
CA LEU A 47 -11.19 -10.08 -3.52
C LEU A 47 -12.51 -10.73 -3.08
N GLU A 48 -13.64 -10.28 -3.61
CA GLU A 48 -14.98 -10.81 -3.28
C GLU A 48 -15.10 -12.32 -3.58
N SER A 49 -14.31 -12.83 -4.54
CA SER A 49 -14.28 -14.26 -4.85
C SER A 49 -13.83 -15.17 -3.70
N TYR A 50 -13.15 -14.64 -2.68
CA TYR A 50 -12.68 -15.39 -1.51
C TYR A 50 -13.63 -15.28 -0.33
N TYR A 51 -14.32 -14.15 -0.19
CA TYR A 51 -15.28 -13.89 0.88
C TYR A 51 -16.49 -13.14 0.31
N THR A 52 -17.67 -13.76 0.36
CA THR A 52 -18.93 -13.18 -0.15
C THR A 52 -19.52 -12.13 0.81
N GLN A 53 -18.74 -11.10 1.13
CA GLN A 53 -19.10 -10.04 2.06
C GLN A 53 -19.11 -8.68 1.36
N LYS A 54 -20.10 -7.84 1.69
CA LYS A 54 -20.17 -6.46 1.16
C LYS A 54 -18.96 -5.58 1.53
N ASN A 55 -18.29 -5.93 2.63
CA ASN A 55 -17.14 -5.21 3.15
C ASN A 55 -15.95 -6.16 3.22
N ILE A 56 -14.97 -5.99 2.33
CA ILE A 56 -13.71 -6.75 2.39
C ILE A 56 -12.82 -6.11 3.45
N ILE A 57 -12.26 -6.92 4.34
CA ILE A 57 -11.31 -6.47 5.37
C ILE A 57 -9.90 -6.86 4.95
N ILE A 58 -8.98 -5.91 4.98
CA ILE A 58 -7.54 -6.12 4.81
C ILE A 58 -6.86 -5.74 6.13
N TYR A 59 -6.15 -6.69 6.72
CA TYR A 59 -5.31 -6.50 7.90
C TYR A 59 -3.88 -6.14 7.49
N ASP A 60 -3.47 -4.92 7.82
CA ASP A 60 -2.15 -4.34 7.57
C ASP A 60 -1.36 -4.25 8.88
N GLU A 61 -0.89 -5.40 9.37
CA GLU A 61 -0.16 -5.52 10.63
C GLU A 61 1.05 -4.58 10.72
N LYS A 62 1.78 -4.46 9.61
CA LYS A 62 3.04 -3.72 9.53
C LYS A 62 2.86 -2.25 9.11
N LYS A 63 1.62 -1.81 8.86
CA LYS A 63 1.31 -0.46 8.36
C LYS A 63 2.03 -0.14 7.04
N GLU A 64 2.18 -1.15 6.19
CA GLU A 64 2.84 -1.00 4.88
C GLU A 64 1.99 -0.13 3.95
N LEU A 65 0.66 -0.26 4.04
CA LEU A 65 -0.31 0.44 3.20
C LEU A 65 -0.78 1.75 3.87
N VAL A 66 -1.19 1.68 5.14
CA VAL A 66 -1.80 2.80 5.86
C VAL A 66 -1.33 2.90 7.31
N ASP A 67 -1.15 4.12 7.81
CA ASP A 67 -0.76 4.34 9.22
C ASP A 67 -1.95 4.27 10.19
N THR A 68 -3.15 4.53 9.68
CA THR A 68 -4.42 4.50 10.40
C THR A 68 -5.48 3.76 9.57
N PRO A 69 -6.49 3.15 10.23
CA PRO A 69 -7.57 2.47 9.51
C PRO A 69 -8.23 3.39 8.49
N LYS A 70 -8.46 2.85 7.29
CA LYS A 70 -9.00 3.62 6.17
C LYS A 70 -10.00 2.80 5.37
N LEU A 71 -11.03 3.48 4.89
CA LEU A 71 -12.10 2.89 4.09
C LEU A 71 -11.96 3.39 2.66
N PHE A 72 -11.97 2.45 1.71
CA PHE A 72 -11.94 2.69 0.27
C PHE A 72 -13.15 2.02 -0.38
N GLY A 73 -13.48 2.43 -1.59
CA GLY A 73 -14.54 1.80 -2.36
C GLY A 73 -15.29 2.74 -3.29
N VAL A 74 -16.17 2.14 -4.07
CA VAL A 74 -17.10 2.82 -4.98
C VAL A 74 -18.50 2.28 -4.69
N ASP A 75 -19.46 3.18 -4.51
CA ASP A 75 -20.86 2.86 -4.18
C ASP A 75 -21.02 2.01 -2.91
N SER A 76 -21.61 0.82 -3.05
CA SER A 76 -21.89 -0.12 -1.95
C SER A 76 -20.75 -1.11 -1.68
N LYS A 77 -19.74 -1.17 -2.56
CA LYS A 77 -18.60 -2.08 -2.48
C LYS A 77 -17.47 -1.42 -1.69
N LYS A 78 -17.12 -1.97 -0.54
CA LYS A 78 -16.15 -1.34 0.38
C LYS A 78 -14.98 -2.26 0.71
N ILE A 79 -13.79 -1.66 0.77
CA ILE A 79 -12.56 -2.29 1.26
C ILE A 79 -12.11 -1.49 2.49
N LYS A 80 -12.05 -2.17 3.63
CA LYS A 80 -11.60 -1.60 4.90
C LYS A 80 -10.19 -2.11 5.18
N ILE A 81 -9.22 -1.20 5.28
CA ILE A 81 -7.86 -1.53 5.72
C ILE A 81 -7.76 -1.22 7.22
N GLU A 82 -7.37 -2.21 7.99
CA GLU A 82 -7.31 -2.21 9.45
C GLU A 82 -5.89 -2.51 9.93
N ILE A 83 -5.46 -1.82 10.98
CA ILE A 83 -4.16 -2.07 11.65
C ILE A 83 -4.30 -3.00 12.87
N LYS A 84 -5.53 -3.23 13.33
CA LYS A 84 -5.83 -4.16 14.41
C LYS A 84 -6.32 -5.46 13.80
N LYS A 85 -5.80 -6.59 14.29
CA LYS A 85 -6.22 -7.91 13.81
C LYS A 85 -7.73 -8.08 13.98
N PRO A 86 -8.48 -8.45 12.92
CA PRO A 86 -9.90 -8.76 13.02
C PRO A 86 -10.16 -9.95 13.95
N ILE A 87 -11.34 -9.97 14.57
CA ILE A 87 -11.74 -11.05 15.49
C ILE A 87 -12.14 -12.33 14.72
N ASN A 88 -12.71 -12.17 13.52
CA ASN A 88 -13.09 -13.29 12.66
C ASN A 88 -11.96 -13.63 11.67
N ASP A 89 -12.04 -14.80 11.05
CA ASP A 89 -11.06 -15.27 10.05
C ASP A 89 -11.42 -14.83 8.62
N ASN A 90 -12.33 -13.87 8.44
CA ASN A 90 -12.75 -13.39 7.11
C ASN A 90 -12.04 -12.08 6.77
N TYR A 91 -10.73 -12.16 6.56
CA TYR A 91 -9.92 -11.01 6.17
C TYR A 91 -8.75 -11.46 5.29
N PHE A 92 -8.21 -10.51 4.53
CA PHE A 92 -6.93 -10.66 3.87
C PHE A 92 -5.82 -10.06 4.73
N SER A 93 -4.67 -10.70 4.84
CA SER A 93 -3.45 -10.10 5.36
C SER A 93 -2.62 -9.49 4.23
N VAL A 94 -1.95 -8.37 4.52
CA VAL A 94 -0.88 -7.85 3.65
C VAL A 94 0.34 -8.75 3.81
N TYR A 95 0.63 -9.55 2.78
CA TYR A 95 1.78 -10.46 2.79
C TYR A 95 3.05 -9.75 2.33
N SER A 96 2.94 -8.93 1.28
CA SER A 96 4.06 -8.15 0.75
C SER A 96 3.55 -6.94 -0.03
N PHE A 97 4.18 -5.79 0.19
CA PHE A 97 3.96 -4.60 -0.60
C PHE A 97 5.30 -3.99 -1.04
N ILE A 98 5.44 -3.75 -2.34
CA ILE A 98 6.58 -3.05 -2.93
C ILE A 98 6.05 -1.93 -3.79
N LEU A 99 6.55 -0.72 -3.58
CA LEU A 99 6.23 0.47 -4.37
C LEU A 99 7.52 1.17 -4.78
N ASN A 100 7.75 1.21 -6.08
CA ASN A 100 8.82 1.98 -6.71
C ASN A 100 8.20 3.10 -7.56
N GLU A 101 9.02 3.90 -8.24
CA GLU A 101 8.57 5.06 -9.02
C GLU A 101 7.50 4.73 -10.08
N ASN A 102 7.66 3.60 -10.77
CA ASN A 102 6.84 3.24 -11.94
C ASN A 102 6.12 1.90 -11.80
N LEU A 103 6.45 1.10 -10.79
CA LEU A 103 5.97 -0.26 -10.60
C LEU A 103 5.61 -0.51 -9.15
N SER A 104 4.59 -1.32 -8.93
CA SER A 104 4.21 -1.81 -7.62
C SER A 104 3.76 -3.27 -7.70
N MET A 105 4.05 -4.00 -6.63
CA MET A 105 3.53 -5.32 -6.38
C MET A 105 2.82 -5.31 -5.03
N LEU A 106 1.61 -5.86 -4.98
CA LEU A 106 0.88 -6.08 -3.74
C LEU A 106 0.44 -7.54 -3.68
N VAL A 107 0.77 -8.21 -2.59
CA VAL A 107 0.34 -9.57 -2.31
C VAL A 107 -0.56 -9.54 -1.09
N LEU A 108 -1.81 -9.94 -1.29
CA LEU A 108 -2.78 -10.17 -0.23
C LEU A 108 -2.98 -11.67 -0.08
N SER A 109 -3.00 -12.18 1.15
CA SER A 109 -3.33 -13.58 1.43
C SER A 109 -4.58 -13.66 2.28
N THR A 110 -5.36 -14.74 2.15
CA THR A 110 -6.42 -15.05 3.13
C THR A 110 -5.83 -15.21 4.54
N SER A 111 -6.67 -15.12 5.55
CA SER A 111 -6.30 -15.22 6.97
C SER A 111 -5.55 -16.51 7.32
N ASP A 112 -5.88 -17.62 6.65
CA ASP A 112 -5.22 -18.92 6.74
C ASP A 112 -3.87 -18.99 5.99
N GLY A 113 -3.59 -18.02 5.12
CA GLY A 113 -2.39 -17.95 4.29
C GLY A 113 -2.40 -18.82 3.03
N ASP A 114 -3.40 -19.69 2.88
CA ASP A 114 -3.44 -20.71 1.82
C ASP A 114 -3.79 -20.13 0.46
N LYS A 115 -4.58 -19.05 0.44
CA LYS A 115 -5.03 -18.41 -0.78
C LYS A 115 -4.68 -16.93 -0.78
N GLY A 116 -4.93 -16.25 -1.89
CA GLY A 116 -4.66 -14.82 -1.99
C GLY A 116 -4.67 -14.28 -3.41
N VAL A 117 -4.23 -13.04 -3.55
CA VAL A 117 -4.14 -12.35 -4.84
C VAL A 117 -2.82 -11.57 -4.91
N ILE A 118 -2.16 -11.67 -6.06
CA ILE A 118 -0.97 -10.90 -6.41
C ILE A 118 -1.38 -9.89 -7.47
N TYR A 119 -1.12 -8.62 -7.20
CA TYR A 119 -1.33 -7.52 -8.13
C TYR A 119 0.01 -7.03 -8.64
N TYR A 120 0.12 -6.91 -9.97
CA TYR A 120 1.19 -6.15 -10.62
C TYR A 120 0.60 -4.86 -11.16
N ILE A 121 1.11 -3.73 -10.70
CA ILE A 121 0.59 -2.40 -11.04
C ILE A 121 1.73 -1.58 -11.66
N ARG A 122 1.46 -0.89 -12.77
CA ARG A 122 2.37 0.11 -13.34
C ARG A 122 1.78 1.50 -13.31
N LYS A 123 2.63 2.50 -13.20
CA LYS A 123 2.26 3.88 -13.48
C LYS A 123 2.08 4.04 -14.99
N LYS A 124 1.02 4.70 -15.45
CA LYS A 124 0.82 4.99 -16.88
C LYS A 124 1.75 6.12 -17.29
N ASP A 125 2.46 5.93 -18.40
CA ASP A 125 3.39 6.91 -18.96
C ASP A 125 2.75 8.29 -19.08
N LYS A 126 3.49 9.32 -18.68
CA LYS A 126 3.07 10.74 -18.74
C LYS A 126 1.88 11.12 -17.83
N THR A 127 1.43 10.23 -16.94
CA THR A 127 0.41 10.54 -15.94
C THR A 127 0.84 10.10 -14.54
N SER A 128 0.25 10.69 -13.50
CA SER A 128 0.38 10.18 -12.13
C SER A 128 -0.60 9.03 -11.82
N SER A 129 -1.18 8.42 -12.85
CA SER A 129 -2.21 7.39 -12.68
C SER A 129 -1.61 5.98 -12.67
N TRP A 130 -2.09 5.14 -11.75
CA TRP A 130 -1.68 3.74 -11.66
C TRP A 130 -2.66 2.84 -12.43
N ALA A 131 -2.15 1.80 -13.09
CA ALA A 131 -2.92 0.82 -13.86
C ALA A 131 -2.54 -0.60 -13.46
N ILE A 132 -3.55 -1.44 -13.22
CA ILE A 132 -3.34 -2.85 -12.92
C ILE A 132 -2.96 -3.53 -14.23
N MET A 133 -1.78 -4.16 -14.25
CA MET A 133 -1.31 -4.94 -15.40
C MET A 133 -1.83 -6.37 -15.33
N ASN A 134 -1.78 -6.97 -14.14
CA ASN A 134 -2.19 -8.35 -13.95
C ASN A 134 -2.70 -8.57 -12.51
N ILE A 135 -3.60 -9.54 -12.38
CA ILE A 135 -4.18 -10.03 -11.14
C ILE A 135 -4.04 -11.55 -11.17
N ILE A 136 -3.20 -12.10 -10.28
CA ILE A 136 -2.89 -13.53 -10.24
C ILE A 136 -3.41 -14.12 -8.93
N PRO A 137 -4.25 -15.17 -8.96
CA PRO A 137 -4.57 -15.94 -7.76
C PRO A 137 -3.31 -16.55 -7.13
N LYS A 138 -3.09 -16.31 -5.85
CA LYS A 138 -2.08 -17.02 -5.04
C LYS A 138 -2.76 -18.26 -4.47
N ASN A 139 -2.24 -19.43 -4.83
CA ASN A 139 -2.52 -20.67 -4.12
C ASN A 139 -1.21 -21.10 -3.43
N SER A 140 -1.25 -21.47 -2.16
CA SER A 140 -0.16 -22.23 -1.54
C SER A 140 -0.05 -23.55 -2.31
N ARG A 141 1.17 -23.86 -2.78
CA ARG A 141 1.55 -25.21 -3.18
C ARG A 141 2.18 -25.90 -1.98
#